data_AF-A0A3M2SHM5-F1
#
_entry.id   AF-A0A3M2SHM5-F1
#
_cell.length_a   1.000
_cell.length_b   1.000
_cell.length_c   1.000
_cell.angle_alpha   90.00
_cell.angle_beta   90.00
_cell.angle_gamma   90.00
#
_symmetry.space_group_name_H-M   'P 1'
#
loop_
_entity.id
_entity.type
_entity.pdbx_description
1 polymer ?
#
loop_
_entity_poly.entity_id
_entity_poly.type
_entity_poly.pdbx_seq_one_letter_code
_entity_poly.pdbx_strand_id
1 'polypeptide(L)'
;MHLDAARLFDGVIGEGVDLKAYAACFDSMSICLTKGVGAPMGSIILGKKSFIERAKWFRKMLGGGTRQPGMMATPALAALEYSIPRSPSVHKMAKTAASEIEALGYKFSLPVQTK
;
A
#
# COMPACT_ATOMS: atom_id res chain seq x y z
N MET A 1 -12.83 -7.27 11.61
CA MET A 1 -11.39 -6.98 11.63
C MET A 1 -11.04 -5.92 10.59
N HIS A 2 -10.19 -4.95 10.94
CA HIS A 2 -9.67 -3.93 10.01
C HIS A 2 -8.20 -4.21 9.70
N LEU A 3 -7.80 -4.05 8.43
CA LEU A 3 -6.41 -4.14 8.00
C LEU A 3 -5.82 -2.74 7.76
N ASP A 4 -4.76 -2.39 8.49
CA ASP A 4 -3.85 -1.33 8.05
C ASP A 4 -2.96 -1.89 6.94
N ALA A 5 -3.30 -1.52 5.71
CA ALA A 5 -2.75 -2.06 4.48
C ALA A 5 -1.78 -1.05 3.82
N ALA A 6 -1.05 -0.28 4.64
CA ALA A 6 -0.13 0.75 4.18
C ALA A 6 0.93 0.28 3.16
N ARG A 7 1.33 -1.00 3.20
CA ARG A 7 2.23 -1.67 2.25
C ARG A 7 1.63 -2.95 1.68
N LEU A 8 0.31 -2.95 1.45
CA LEU A 8 -0.45 -4.13 1.00
C LEU A 8 0.20 -4.83 -0.20
N PHE A 9 0.55 -4.05 -1.22
CA PHE A 9 1.09 -4.59 -2.46
C PHE A 9 2.46 -5.25 -2.27
N ASP A 10 3.31 -4.70 -1.40
CA ASP A 10 4.59 -5.32 -1.07
C ASP A 10 4.37 -6.70 -0.40
N GLY A 11 3.44 -6.79 0.54
CA GLY A 11 3.13 -8.06 1.20
C GLY A 11 2.51 -9.08 0.25
N VAL A 12 1.52 -8.68 -0.55
CA VAL A 12 0.80 -9.59 -1.47
C VAL A 12 1.72 -10.09 -2.59
N ILE A 13 2.53 -9.21 -3.18
CA ILE A 13 3.50 -9.58 -4.22
C ILE A 13 4.61 -10.43 -3.61
N GLY A 14 5.14 -10.04 -2.45
CA GLY A 14 6.19 -10.77 -1.75
C GLY A 14 5.73 -12.14 -1.24
N GLU A 15 4.45 -12.37 -0.98
CA GLU A 15 3.95 -13.70 -0.62
C GLU A 15 3.40 -14.48 -1.82
N GLY A 16 3.26 -13.85 -2.99
CA GLY A 16 2.67 -14.48 -4.18
C GLY A 16 1.20 -14.86 -4.00
N VAL A 17 0.47 -14.17 -3.13
CA VAL A 17 -0.95 -14.45 -2.85
C VAL A 17 -1.87 -13.60 -3.72
N ASP A 18 -3.10 -14.07 -3.96
CA ASP A 18 -4.08 -13.26 -4.67
C ASP A 18 -4.58 -12.08 -3.80
N LEU A 19 -4.56 -10.88 -4.37
CA LEU A 19 -4.94 -9.64 -3.67
C LEU A 19 -6.40 -9.69 -3.18
N LYS A 20 -7.32 -10.24 -3.99
CA LYS A 20 -8.75 -10.28 -3.65
C LYS A 20 -9.01 -11.30 -2.54
N ALA A 21 -8.39 -12.47 -2.62
CA ALA A 21 -8.46 -13.49 -1.58
C ALA A 21 -7.91 -12.96 -0.25
N TYR A 22 -6.74 -12.31 -0.27
CA TYR A 22 -6.16 -11.70 0.91
C TYR A 22 -7.06 -10.60 1.49
N ALA A 23 -7.61 -9.74 0.63
CA ALA A 23 -8.52 -8.68 1.04
C ALA A 23 -9.84 -9.21 1.63
N ALA A 24 -10.33 -10.36 1.18
CA ALA A 24 -11.56 -10.97 1.65
C ALA A 24 -11.48 -11.47 3.11
N CYS A 25 -10.27 -11.62 3.66
CA CYS A 25 -10.05 -11.98 5.07
C CYS A 25 -10.41 -10.83 6.05
N PHE A 26 -10.69 -9.62 5.56
CA PHE A 26 -10.93 -8.44 6.38
C PHE A 26 -12.26 -7.76 6.05
N ASP A 27 -12.89 -7.14 7.05
CA ASP A 27 -14.16 -6.41 6.85
C ASP A 27 -13.95 -5.03 6.23
N SER A 28 -12.77 -4.45 6.45
CA SER A 28 -12.35 -3.15 5.94
C SER A 28 -10.84 -3.05 5.91
N MET A 29 -10.31 -2.16 5.08
CA MET A 29 -8.88 -1.89 5.01
C MET A 29 -8.58 -0.45 4.64
N SER A 30 -7.39 0.02 5.02
CA SER A 30 -6.86 1.31 4.61
C SER A 30 -5.57 1.11 3.82
N ILE A 31 -5.49 1.64 2.60
CA ILE A 31 -4.30 1.53 1.73
C ILE A 31 -3.67 2.91 1.60
N CYS A 32 -2.36 2.98 1.83
CA CYS A 32 -1.59 4.20 1.64
C CYS A 32 -1.08 4.28 0.20
N LEU A 33 -1.22 5.44 -0.44
CA LEU A 33 -0.80 5.64 -1.83
C LEU A 33 0.56 6.35 -1.94
N THR A 34 1.08 6.89 -0.83
CA THR A 34 2.28 7.73 -0.80
C THR A 34 3.56 6.99 -0.41
N LYS A 35 3.51 5.65 -0.31
CA LYS A 35 4.66 4.79 -0.01
C LYS A 35 5.19 4.17 -1.29
N GLY A 36 5.32 2.84 -1.35
CA GLY A 36 5.79 2.13 -2.55
C GLY A 36 4.94 2.34 -3.80
N VAL A 37 3.69 2.80 -3.65
CA VAL A 37 2.82 3.19 -4.77
C VAL A 37 3.31 4.45 -5.46
N GLY A 38 3.92 5.41 -4.74
CA GLY A 38 4.54 6.60 -5.34
C GLY A 38 3.59 7.76 -5.70
N ALA A 39 2.36 7.77 -5.20
CA ALA A 39 1.48 8.93 -5.35
C ALA A 39 1.96 10.10 -4.46
N PRO A 40 1.74 11.37 -4.86
CA PRO A 40 2.19 12.53 -4.08
C PRO A 40 1.43 12.68 -2.76
N MET A 41 0.16 12.30 -2.72
CA MET A 41 -0.68 12.36 -1.52
C MET A 41 -1.82 11.34 -1.58
N GLY A 42 -2.37 11.02 -0.41
CA GLY A 42 -3.64 10.29 -0.29
C GLY A 42 -3.54 8.86 0.23
N SER A 43 -4.71 8.39 0.65
CA SER A 43 -4.99 7.02 1.06
C SER A 43 -6.42 6.67 0.64
N ILE A 44 -6.69 5.37 0.49
CA ILE A 44 -8.04 4.86 0.24
C ILE A 44 -8.49 4.00 1.42
N ILE A 45 -9.79 4.06 1.73
CA ILE A 45 -10.42 3.17 2.69
C ILE A 45 -11.46 2.33 1.95
N LEU A 46 -11.43 1.02 2.19
CA LEU A 46 -12.26 0.02 1.54
C LEU A 46 -13.08 -0.73 2.60
N GLY A 47 -14.28 -1.18 2.22
CA GLY A 47 -15.17 -1.94 3.09
C GLY A 47 -16.58 -2.00 2.51
N LYS A 48 -17.52 -2.57 3.28
CA LYS A 48 -18.94 -2.64 2.90
C LYS A 48 -19.56 -1.24 2.74
N LYS A 49 -20.63 -1.14 1.95
CA LYS A 49 -21.33 0.14 1.68
C LYS A 49 -21.70 0.90 2.96
N SER A 50 -22.30 0.23 3.94
CA SER A 50 -22.68 0.84 5.23
C SER A 50 -21.48 1.41 6.00
N PHE A 51 -20.33 0.74 5.95
CA PHE A 51 -19.08 1.21 6.53
C PHE A 51 -18.57 2.47 5.81
N ILE A 52 -18.57 2.48 4.47
CA ILE A 52 -18.12 3.61 3.66
C ILE A 52 -19.00 4.85 3.87
N GLU A 53 -20.31 4.70 4.00
CA GLU A 53 -21.20 5.83 4.30
C GLU A 53 -20.87 6.48 5.66
N ARG A 54 -20.60 5.67 6.69
CA ARG A 54 -20.13 6.18 7.99
C ARG A 54 -18.74 6.82 7.88
N ALA A 55 -17.82 6.22 7.12
CA ALA A 55 -16.48 6.78 6.88
C ALA A 55 -16.52 8.13 6.17
N LYS A 56 -17.43 8.33 5.20
CA LYS A 56 -17.62 9.63 4.53
C LYS A 56 -18.08 10.71 5.51
N TRP A 57 -18.95 10.37 6.46
CA TRP A 57 -19.41 11.29 7.49
C TRP A 57 -18.25 11.74 8.39
N PHE A 58 -17.45 10.78 8.90
CA PHE A 58 -16.25 11.11 9.67
C PHE A 58 -15.21 11.88 8.86
N ARG A 59 -14.99 11.53 7.59
CA ARG A 59 -14.11 12.29 6.70
C ARG A 59 -14.52 13.76 6.62
N LYS A 60 -15.83 14.04 6.58
CA LYS A 60 -16.33 15.42 6.56
C LYS A 60 -16.11 16.13 7.90
N MET A 61 -16.43 15.48 9.01
CA MET A 61 -16.19 16.00 10.36
C MET A 61 -14.72 16.34 10.61
N LEU A 62 -13.81 15.46 10.18
CA LEU A 62 -12.36 15.60 10.36
C LEU A 62 -11.70 16.54 9.34
N GLY A 63 -12.47 17.19 8.47
CA GLY A 63 -11.94 18.14 7.48
C GLY A 63 -11.32 17.52 6.22
N GLY A 64 -11.37 16.20 6.04
CA GLY A 64 -10.86 15.50 4.85
C GLY A 64 -11.76 15.61 3.61
N GLY A 65 -12.84 16.37 3.66
CA GLY A 65 -13.76 16.60 2.54
C GLY A 65 -13.28 17.69 1.58
N THR A 66 -12.35 17.36 0.70
CA THR A 66 -11.78 18.28 -0.31
C THR A 66 -12.74 18.58 -1.46
N ARG A 67 -12.62 19.75 -2.08
CA ARG A 67 -13.53 20.21 -3.16
C ARG A 67 -13.17 19.70 -4.56
N GLN A 68 -11.89 19.69 -4.93
CA GLN A 68 -11.40 19.18 -6.22
C GLN A 68 -10.56 17.89 -6.03
N PRO A 69 -11.18 16.77 -5.57
CA PRO A 69 -10.42 15.56 -5.25
C PRO A 69 -9.76 14.90 -6.47
N GLY A 70 -10.22 15.21 -7.69
CA GLY A 70 -9.63 14.69 -8.94
C GLY A 70 -8.13 15.01 -9.08
N MET A 71 -7.70 16.19 -8.64
CA MET A 71 -6.29 16.58 -8.66
C MET A 71 -5.39 15.67 -7.81
N MET A 72 -5.95 15.02 -6.79
CA MET A 72 -5.25 14.05 -5.95
C MET A 72 -5.46 12.61 -6.45
N ALA A 73 -6.68 12.29 -6.91
CA ALA A 73 -7.05 10.94 -7.32
C ALA A 73 -6.38 10.52 -8.63
N THR A 74 -6.25 11.42 -9.61
CA THR A 74 -5.62 11.13 -10.91
C THR A 74 -4.15 10.70 -10.79
N PRO A 75 -3.26 11.46 -10.13
CA PRO A 75 -1.87 11.02 -9.97
C PRO A 75 -1.77 9.74 -9.13
N ALA A 76 -2.68 9.53 -8.17
CA ALA A 76 -2.73 8.29 -7.41
C ALA A 76 -3.12 7.06 -8.26
N LEU A 77 -4.09 7.21 -9.17
CA LEU A 77 -4.46 6.16 -10.12
C LEU A 77 -3.30 5.85 -11.07
N ALA A 78 -2.67 6.87 -11.65
CA ALA A 78 -1.49 6.71 -12.51
C ALA A 78 -0.34 6.00 -11.78
N ALA A 79 -0.12 6.33 -10.49
CA ALA A 79 0.89 5.69 -9.67
C ALA A 79 0.58 4.20 -9.40
N LEU A 80 -0.68 3.83 -9.18
CA LEU A 80 -1.09 2.43 -9.03
C LEU A 80 -0.82 1.62 -10.31
N GLU A 81 -1.19 2.16 -11.46
CA GLU A 81 -0.98 1.49 -12.75
C GLU A 81 0.50 1.38 -13.13
N TYR A 82 1.32 2.37 -12.72
CA TYR A 82 2.74 2.39 -13.02
C TYR A 82 3.59 1.57 -12.05
N SER A 83 3.41 1.75 -10.74
CA SER A 83 4.33 1.25 -9.73
C SER A 83 4.10 -0.22 -9.40
N ILE A 84 2.84 -0.67 -9.31
CA ILE A 84 2.52 -2.04 -8.87
C ILE A 84 3.13 -3.13 -9.77
N PRO A 85 3.06 -3.03 -11.12
CA PRO A 85 3.73 -4.00 -11.99
C PRO A 85 5.26 -4.01 -11.86
N ARG A 86 5.84 -2.92 -11.33
CA ARG A 86 7.30 -2.75 -11.15
C ARG A 86 7.78 -3.16 -9.76
N SER A 87 6.89 -3.33 -8.78
CA SER A 87 7.26 -3.75 -7.41
C SER A 87 8.20 -4.98 -7.35
N PRO A 88 8.08 -6.02 -8.20
CA PRO A 88 9.02 -7.13 -8.20
C PRO A 88 10.48 -6.73 -8.46
N SER A 89 10.74 -5.71 -9.29
CA SER A 89 12.11 -5.24 -9.51
C SER A 89 12.66 -4.50 -8.29
N VAL A 90 11.81 -3.76 -7.57
CA VAL A 90 12.15 -3.11 -6.30
C VAL A 90 12.49 -4.14 -5.23
N HIS A 91 11.72 -5.24 -5.16
CA HIS A 91 11.98 -6.36 -4.25
C HIS A 91 13.33 -7.02 -4.54
N LYS A 92 13.66 -7.20 -5.82
CA LYS A 92 14.97 -7.69 -6.27
C LYS A 92 16.09 -6.73 -5.86
N MET A 93 15.93 -5.42 -6.08
CA MET A 93 16.92 -4.41 -5.66
C MET A 93 17.15 -4.43 -4.15
N ALA A 94 16.08 -4.57 -3.35
CA ALA A 94 16.19 -4.66 -1.90
C ALA A 94 17.02 -5.87 -1.46
N LYS A 95 16.84 -7.04 -2.11
CA LYS A 95 17.68 -8.23 -1.85
C LYS A 95 19.13 -8.00 -2.22
N THR A 96 19.38 -7.44 -3.40
CA THR A 96 20.76 -7.16 -3.85
C THR A 96 21.48 -6.25 -2.87
N ALA A 97 20.84 -5.15 -2.46
CA ALA A 97 21.40 -4.24 -1.46
C ALA A 97 21.65 -4.94 -0.11
N ALA A 98 20.74 -5.82 0.32
CA ALA A 98 20.93 -6.59 1.55
C ALA A 98 22.15 -7.50 1.48
N SER A 99 22.30 -8.26 0.39
CA SER A 99 23.44 -9.15 0.18
C SER A 99 24.76 -8.41 0.10
N GLU A 100 24.79 -7.22 -0.53
CA GLU A 100 25.98 -6.36 -0.55
C GLU A 100 26.35 -5.88 0.86
N ILE A 101 25.36 -5.48 1.66
CA ILE A 101 25.58 -5.04 3.05
C ILE A 101 26.06 -6.19 3.94
N GLU A 102 25.52 -7.40 3.76
CA GLU A 102 25.98 -8.60 4.46
C GLU A 102 27.42 -8.97 4.08
N ALA A 103 27.79 -8.83 2.80
CA ALA A 103 29.16 -9.07 2.33
C ALA A 103 30.18 -8.09 2.95
N LEU A 104 29.74 -6.89 3.37
CA LEU A 104 30.55 -5.94 4.14
C LEU A 104 30.69 -6.31 5.63
N GLY A 105 30.06 -7.40 6.08
CA GLY A 105 30.14 -7.90 7.45
C GLY A 105 29.05 -7.40 8.39
N TYR A 106 28.06 -6.66 7.90
CA TYR A 106 26.91 -6.23 8.70
C TYR A 106 25.89 -7.36 8.84
N LYS A 107 25.20 -7.39 9.98
CA LYS A 107 24.10 -8.34 10.24
C LYS A 107 22.82 -7.55 10.43
N PHE A 108 21.79 -7.88 9.65
CA PHE A 108 20.47 -7.32 9.85
C PHE A 108 19.80 -7.89 11.10
N SER A 109 19.11 -7.04 11.86
CA SER A 109 18.32 -7.47 13.01
C SER A 109 17.05 -8.23 12.59
N LEU A 110 16.59 -8.02 11.36
CA LEU A 110 15.44 -8.68 10.76
C LEU A 110 15.79 -9.14 9.34
N PRO A 111 15.29 -10.30 8.89
CA PRO A 111 15.52 -10.76 7.52
C PRO A 111 14.84 -9.84 6.50
N VAL A 112 15.41 -9.76 5.30
CA VAL A 112 14.80 -9.03 4.18
C VAL A 112 13.67 -9.88 3.59
N GLN A 113 12.44 -9.57 4.01
CA GLN A 113 11.21 -10.28 3.64
C GLN A 113 10.60 -9.73 2.34
N THR A 114 11.39 -9.70 1.28
CA THR A 114 10.88 -9.59 -0.10
C THR A 114 11.07 -10.98 -0.73
N LYS A 115 10.07 -11.62 -1.33
CA LYS A 115 10.30 -12.88 -2.07
C LYS A 115 10.45 -12.62 -3.56
#